data_AF-A0A936LI93-F1
#
_entry.id   AF-A0A936LI93-F1
#
_cell.length_a   1.000
_cell.length_b   1.000
_cell.length_c   1.000
_cell.angle_alpha   90.00
_cell.angle_beta   90.00
_cell.angle_gamma   90.00
#
_symmetry.space_group_name_H-M   'P 1'
#
loop_
_entity.id
_entity.type
_entity.pdbx_description
1 polymer ?
#
loop_
_entity_poly.entity_id
_entity_poly.type
_entity_poly.pdbx_seq_one_letter_code
_entity_poly.pdbx_strand_id
1 'polypeptide(L)'
;MATMNNAVAPATEGSPCGAPTLAQRGFTLVELAIVMFIVALLLGGMLLPLSAQQDVRSYGDTQKLLTDARDALQGFAMANDRLPCPASSTSNGVEDPPGGGPCAHPHDGFFPAATVGMAPVDGSGYLIDGWGSNADNRVRYAVSTANTNALTTGSGMKTAGITALAPDLRICNAGANVSNPGPTADCAANTALATDAVAVIYSLGKNAGTGGAGTDETHNPNPRSTTVADRAFVNAQQGTNFDDQMIWLSKGTLFNRMVASGRLP
;
A
#
# COMPACT_ATOMS: atom_id res chain seq x y z
N MET A 1 4.45 91.14 -51.24
CA MET A 1 5.22 91.27 -49.99
C MET A 1 6.21 90.13 -49.96
N ALA A 2 7.39 90.30 -50.55
CA ALA A 2 8.55 91.02 -50.02
C ALA A 2 9.37 90.15 -49.05
N THR A 3 10.62 89.91 -49.48
CA THR A 3 11.86 89.85 -48.67
C THR A 3 12.05 88.60 -47.77
N MET A 4 13.21 87.96 -47.65
CA MET A 4 14.61 88.36 -47.88
C MET A 4 15.47 87.10 -48.15
N ASN A 5 16.52 87.30 -48.96
CA ASN A 5 17.70 86.45 -49.04
C ASN A 5 18.36 86.29 -47.67
N ASN A 6 18.98 85.12 -47.42
CA ASN A 6 20.29 85.14 -46.78
C ASN A 6 21.13 83.94 -47.21
N ALA A 7 22.29 84.24 -47.80
CA ALA A 7 23.34 83.29 -48.11
C ALA A 7 24.14 83.00 -46.84
N VAL A 8 24.46 81.73 -46.61
CA VAL A 8 25.42 81.30 -45.57
C VAL A 8 26.44 80.39 -46.24
N ALA A 9 27.72 80.73 -46.00
CA ALA A 9 28.92 80.06 -46.49
C ALA A 9 29.12 78.65 -45.88
N PRO A 10 29.98 77.79 -46.46
CA PRO A 10 30.15 76.42 -45.98
C PRO A 10 31.08 76.38 -44.76
N ALA A 11 30.66 75.68 -43.71
CA ALA A 11 31.51 75.35 -42.57
C ALA A 11 32.20 73.99 -42.83
N THR A 12 33.52 74.00 -42.78
CA THR A 12 34.43 72.86 -42.84
C THR A 12 34.81 72.42 -41.43
N GLU A 13 34.19 71.37 -40.88
CA GLU A 13 34.66 70.60 -39.70
C GLU A 13 33.98 69.22 -39.78
N GLY A 14 34.54 68.07 -39.44
CA GLY A 14 35.80 67.69 -38.83
C GLY A 14 35.84 66.14 -38.83
N SER A 15 37.03 65.59 -38.64
CA SER A 15 37.34 64.16 -38.64
C SER A 15 36.38 63.29 -37.79
N PRO A 16 36.13 62.02 -38.17
CA PRO A 16 35.34 61.12 -37.34
C PRO A 16 36.08 60.77 -36.05
N CYS A 17 35.49 61.10 -34.91
CA CYS A 17 35.87 60.52 -33.62
C CYS A 17 35.62 59.00 -33.66
N GLY A 18 36.69 58.22 -33.57
CA GLY A 18 36.61 56.77 -33.42
C GLY A 18 35.89 56.42 -32.13
N ALA A 19 34.75 55.75 -32.24
CA ALA A 19 34.09 55.09 -31.12
C ALA A 19 34.98 53.92 -30.64
N PRO A 20 35.25 53.77 -29.34
CA PRO A 20 35.92 52.58 -28.83
C PRO A 20 35.00 51.38 -29.02
N THR A 21 35.39 50.45 -29.87
CA THR A 21 34.77 49.12 -29.96
C THR A 21 35.06 48.40 -28.64
N LEU A 22 34.04 48.26 -27.79
CA LEU A 22 34.07 47.32 -26.66
C LEU A 22 34.33 45.93 -27.23
N ALA A 23 35.55 45.42 -27.02
CA ALA A 23 35.92 44.07 -27.42
C ALA A 23 35.00 43.08 -26.70
N GLN A 24 34.05 42.53 -27.44
CA GLN A 24 33.18 41.46 -26.97
C GLN A 24 34.05 40.23 -26.76
N ARG A 25 34.45 39.98 -25.51
CA ARG A 25 35.14 38.75 -25.12
C ARG A 25 34.15 37.60 -25.32
N GLY A 26 34.33 36.85 -26.40
CA GLY A 26 33.58 35.62 -26.63
C GLY A 26 33.90 34.58 -25.55
N PHE A 27 32.90 33.77 -25.20
CA PHE A 27 33.07 32.65 -24.27
C PHE A 27 34.16 31.71 -24.78
N THR A 28 35.05 31.30 -23.88
CA THR A 28 36.08 30.31 -24.23
C THR A 28 35.45 28.93 -24.42
N LEU A 29 36.01 28.10 -25.31
CA LEU A 29 35.57 26.71 -25.47
C LEU A 29 35.63 25.92 -24.14
N VAL A 30 36.56 26.30 -23.26
CA VAL A 30 36.74 25.71 -21.94
C VAL A 30 35.60 26.11 -20.99
N GLU A 31 35.15 27.37 -20.99
CA GLU A 31 33.98 27.78 -20.19
C GLU A 31 32.71 27.03 -20.60
N LEU A 32 32.46 26.89 -21.91
CA LEU A 32 31.32 26.10 -22.38
C LEU A 32 31.44 24.61 -22.00
N ALA A 33 32.64 24.05 -22.05
CA ALA A 33 32.88 22.67 -21.62
C ALA A 33 32.63 22.47 -20.11
N ILE A 34 33.06 23.42 -19.26
CA ILE A 34 32.81 23.36 -17.81
C ILE A 34 31.32 23.53 -17.50
N VAL A 35 30.61 24.43 -18.18
CA VAL A 35 29.16 24.61 -18.00
C VAL A 35 28.41 23.34 -18.38
N MET A 36 28.71 22.74 -19.53
CA MET A 36 28.06 21.50 -19.97
C MET A 36 28.39 20.33 -19.03
N PHE A 37 29.61 20.28 -18.49
CA PHE A 37 29.98 19.29 -17.47
C PHE A 37 29.17 19.46 -16.17
N ILE A 38 29.01 20.69 -15.67
CA ILE A 38 28.19 20.97 -14.48
C ILE A 38 26.71 20.62 -14.75
N VAL A 39 26.16 20.98 -15.91
CA VAL A 39 24.77 20.65 -16.28
C VAL A 39 24.56 19.14 -16.36
N ALA A 40 25.51 18.39 -16.94
CA ALA A 40 25.44 16.93 -17.00
C ALA A 40 25.47 16.29 -15.61
N LEU A 41 26.28 16.81 -14.69
CA LEU A 41 26.31 16.35 -13.30
C LEU A 41 24.99 16.65 -12.56
N LEU A 42 24.42 17.84 -12.76
CA LEU A 42 23.14 18.23 -12.14
C LEU A 42 21.98 17.37 -12.65
N LEU A 43 21.91 17.10 -13.96
CA LEU A 43 20.89 16.25 -14.55
C LEU A 43 21.08 14.77 -14.16
N GLY A 44 22.33 14.29 -14.12
CA GLY A 44 22.67 12.92 -13.71
C GLY A 44 22.36 12.65 -12.23
N GLY A 45 22.54 13.64 -11.34
CA GLY A 45 22.24 13.51 -9.91
C GLY A 45 20.74 13.46 -9.57
N MET A 46 19.86 13.96 -10.45
CA MET A 46 18.42 14.10 -10.17
C MET A 46 17.57 12.90 -10.63
N LEU A 47 18.13 11.94 -11.38
CA LEU A 47 17.37 10.80 -11.92
C LEU A 47 17.20 9.63 -10.94
N LEU A 48 18.15 9.42 -10.01
CA LEU A 48 18.08 8.37 -9.00
C LEU A 48 16.96 8.51 -7.94
N PRO A 49 16.53 9.70 -7.48
CA PRO A 49 15.50 9.79 -6.44
C PRO A 49 14.08 9.41 -6.90
N LEU A 50 13.79 9.35 -8.20
CA LEU A 50 12.40 9.20 -8.65
C LEU A 50 11.80 7.82 -8.33
N SER A 51 12.55 6.74 -8.52
CA SER A 51 12.08 5.38 -8.20
C SER A 51 11.90 5.18 -6.70
N ALA A 52 12.86 5.65 -5.90
CA ALA A 52 12.76 5.60 -4.44
C ALA A 52 11.57 6.44 -3.91
N GLN A 53 11.26 7.58 -4.54
CA GLN A 53 10.08 8.37 -4.21
C GLN A 53 8.75 7.66 -4.56
N GLN A 54 8.72 6.93 -5.68
CA GLN A 54 7.56 6.10 -6.03
C GLN A 54 7.35 4.99 -5.01
N ASP A 55 8.41 4.28 -4.63
CA ASP A 55 8.34 3.22 -3.60
C ASP A 55 7.77 3.79 -2.30
N VAL A 56 8.31 4.90 -1.78
CA VAL A 56 7.82 5.56 -0.55
C VAL A 56 6.35 5.94 -0.66
N ARG A 57 5.91 6.42 -1.84
CA ARG A 57 4.50 6.75 -2.07
C ARG A 57 3.63 5.50 -2.05
N SER A 58 4.00 4.44 -2.75
CA SER A 58 3.25 3.18 -2.80
C SER A 58 3.11 2.56 -1.41
N TYR A 59 4.16 2.57 -0.59
CA TYR A 59 4.08 2.16 0.82
C TYR A 59 3.06 2.98 1.63
N GLY A 60 3.07 4.30 1.48
CA GLY A 60 2.13 5.20 2.16
C GLY A 60 0.69 5.01 1.71
N ASP A 61 0.48 4.87 0.39
CA ASP A 61 -0.83 4.63 -0.22
C ASP A 61 -1.40 3.28 0.25
N THR A 62 -0.59 2.23 0.31
CA THR A 62 -0.98 0.92 0.86
C THR A 62 -1.31 0.98 2.35
N GLN A 63 -0.52 1.67 3.17
CA GLN A 63 -0.81 1.78 4.61
C GLN A 63 -2.16 2.47 4.87
N LYS A 64 -2.44 3.54 4.09
CA LYS A 64 -3.73 4.21 4.14
C LYS A 64 -4.85 3.28 3.69
N LEU A 65 -4.67 2.58 2.57
CA LEU A 65 -5.64 1.62 2.05
C LEU A 65 -5.98 0.53 3.07
N LEU A 66 -4.99 -0.05 3.74
CA LEU A 66 -5.20 -1.07 4.77
C LEU A 66 -6.00 -0.52 5.96
N THR A 67 -5.77 0.74 6.33
CA THR A 67 -6.53 1.43 7.38
C THR A 67 -8.00 1.60 6.96
N ASP A 68 -8.24 2.09 5.74
CA ASP A 68 -9.59 2.28 5.19
C ASP A 68 -10.31 0.92 5.06
N ALA A 69 -9.58 -0.14 4.68
CA ALA A 69 -10.10 -1.51 4.58
C ALA A 69 -10.53 -2.07 5.92
N ARG A 70 -9.73 -1.86 6.97
CA ARG A 70 -10.10 -2.23 8.35
C ARG A 70 -11.39 -1.54 8.79
N ASP A 71 -11.50 -0.24 8.50
CA ASP A 71 -12.66 0.55 8.91
C ASP A 71 -13.92 0.13 8.11
N ALA A 72 -13.77 -0.23 6.83
CA ALA A 72 -14.84 -0.80 6.01
C ALA A 72 -15.34 -2.15 6.56
N LEU A 73 -14.44 -3.04 6.99
CA LEU A 73 -14.82 -4.32 7.63
C LEU A 73 -15.57 -4.10 8.95
N GLN A 74 -15.14 -3.13 9.77
CA GLN A 74 -15.84 -2.79 11.00
C GLN A 74 -17.25 -2.24 10.71
N GLY A 75 -17.38 -1.35 9.71
CA GLY A 75 -18.67 -0.85 9.25
C GLY A 75 -19.59 -1.97 8.75
N PHE A 76 -19.05 -2.91 7.98
CA PHE A 76 -19.79 -4.09 7.53
C PHE A 76 -20.28 -4.94 8.71
N ALA A 77 -19.44 -5.17 9.72
CA ALA A 77 -19.81 -5.91 10.93
C ALA A 77 -20.90 -5.22 11.74
N MET A 78 -20.87 -3.89 11.83
CA MET A 78 -21.94 -3.11 12.48
C MET A 78 -23.26 -3.15 11.71
N ALA A 79 -23.24 -3.35 10.40
CA ALA A 79 -24.44 -3.43 9.56
C ALA A 79 -25.04 -4.85 9.53
N ASN A 80 -24.19 -5.89 9.52
CA ASN A 80 -24.58 -7.27 9.20
C ASN A 80 -24.42 -8.26 10.37
N ASP A 81 -23.97 -7.81 11.54
CA ASP A 81 -23.71 -8.66 12.73
C ASP A 81 -22.67 -9.77 12.48
N ARG A 82 -21.80 -9.59 11.49
CA ARG A 82 -20.74 -10.52 11.07
C ARG A 82 -19.69 -9.80 10.21
N LEU A 83 -18.48 -10.34 10.16
CA LEU A 83 -17.50 -9.99 9.15
C LEU A 83 -17.82 -10.67 7.81
N PRO A 84 -17.42 -10.07 6.67
CA PRO A 84 -17.57 -10.72 5.38
C PRO A 84 -16.61 -11.90 5.27
N CYS A 85 -16.98 -12.92 4.49
CA CYS A 85 -16.00 -13.95 4.13
C CYS A 85 -14.98 -13.40 3.14
N PRO A 86 -13.75 -13.91 3.12
CA PRO A 86 -12.81 -13.60 2.04
C PRO A 86 -13.39 -13.94 0.67
N ALA A 87 -13.02 -13.13 -0.32
CA ALA A 87 -13.34 -13.41 -1.71
C ALA A 87 -12.44 -14.54 -2.24
N SER A 88 -12.98 -15.41 -3.07
CA SER A 88 -12.20 -16.42 -3.79
C SER A 88 -11.62 -15.85 -5.07
N SER A 89 -10.79 -16.62 -5.77
CA SER A 89 -10.18 -16.21 -7.04
C SER A 89 -11.19 -16.01 -8.18
N THR A 90 -12.42 -16.49 -8.01
CA THR A 90 -13.50 -16.45 -9.01
C THR A 90 -14.73 -15.65 -8.57
N SER A 91 -14.73 -15.09 -7.34
CA SER A 91 -15.88 -14.36 -6.81
C SER A 91 -15.88 -12.86 -7.16
N ASN A 92 -14.88 -12.38 -7.90
CA ASN A 92 -14.80 -11.00 -8.40
C ASN A 92 -14.92 -9.93 -7.29
N GLY A 93 -14.22 -10.16 -6.17
CA GLY A 93 -14.25 -9.29 -5.00
C GLY A 93 -15.54 -9.40 -4.15
N VAL A 94 -16.45 -10.32 -4.46
CA VAL A 94 -17.59 -10.67 -3.60
C VAL A 94 -17.13 -11.68 -2.55
N GLU A 95 -17.65 -11.59 -1.33
CA GLU A 95 -17.38 -12.56 -0.27
C GLU A 95 -17.81 -13.98 -0.68
N ASP A 96 -17.08 -15.00 -0.22
CA ASP A 96 -17.36 -16.38 -0.58
C ASP A 96 -17.40 -17.33 0.66
N PRO A 97 -18.57 -17.90 1.02
CA PRO A 97 -19.85 -17.77 0.32
C PRO A 97 -20.56 -16.43 0.56
N PRO A 98 -21.39 -15.96 -0.39
CA PRO A 98 -22.28 -14.82 -0.19
C PRO A 98 -23.20 -15.03 1.01
N GLY A 99 -23.29 -14.05 1.91
CA GLY A 99 -24.11 -14.17 3.13
C GLY A 99 -23.36 -14.71 4.35
N GLY A 100 -22.10 -15.12 4.20
CA GLY A 100 -21.24 -15.56 5.30
C GLY A 100 -21.46 -17.03 5.71
N GLY A 101 -20.97 -17.38 6.90
CA GLY A 101 -20.91 -18.75 7.40
C GLY A 101 -19.50 -19.34 7.32
N PRO A 102 -19.36 -20.65 7.05
CA PRO A 102 -18.05 -21.27 6.83
C PRO A 102 -17.43 -20.76 5.54
N CYS A 103 -16.40 -19.92 5.64
CA CYS A 103 -15.76 -19.34 4.46
C CYS A 103 -14.99 -20.41 3.69
N ALA A 104 -14.97 -20.29 2.35
CA ALA A 104 -14.25 -21.23 1.50
C ALA A 104 -12.72 -21.08 1.58
N HIS A 105 -12.25 -19.84 1.78
CA HIS A 105 -10.83 -19.47 1.77
C HIS A 105 -10.49 -18.58 3.00
N PRO A 106 -10.67 -19.08 4.23
CA PRO A 106 -10.62 -18.24 5.45
C PRO A 106 -9.25 -17.63 5.74
N HIS A 107 -8.16 -18.16 5.16
CA HIS A 107 -6.79 -17.77 5.49
C HIS A 107 -5.96 -17.31 4.29
N ASP A 108 -6.43 -17.58 3.08
CA ASP A 108 -5.75 -17.38 1.79
C ASP A 108 -6.59 -16.59 0.77
N GLY A 109 -7.75 -16.06 1.18
CA GLY A 109 -8.64 -15.32 0.31
C GLY A 109 -8.22 -13.87 0.04
N PHE A 110 -8.97 -13.24 -0.86
CA PHE A 110 -8.82 -11.83 -1.20
C PHE A 110 -9.75 -10.95 -0.37
N PHE A 111 -9.40 -9.68 -0.21
CA PHE A 111 -10.28 -8.72 0.42
C PHE A 111 -11.59 -8.56 -0.39
N PRO A 112 -12.78 -8.70 0.25
CA PRO A 112 -14.07 -8.71 -0.45
C PRO A 112 -14.54 -7.29 -0.80
N ALA A 113 -13.78 -6.59 -1.64
CA ALA A 113 -13.96 -5.18 -1.97
C ALA A 113 -15.34 -4.85 -2.54
N ALA A 114 -15.88 -5.70 -3.41
CA ALA A 114 -17.21 -5.51 -3.98
C ALA A 114 -18.32 -5.65 -2.92
N THR A 115 -18.11 -6.51 -1.92
CA THR A 115 -19.07 -6.71 -0.81
C THR A 115 -19.12 -5.52 0.14
N VAL A 116 -17.95 -4.93 0.45
CA VAL A 116 -17.87 -3.77 1.35
C VAL A 116 -17.95 -2.42 0.61
N GLY A 117 -18.01 -2.43 -0.72
CA GLY A 117 -18.12 -1.22 -1.55
C GLY A 117 -16.85 -0.37 -1.56
N MET A 118 -15.67 -1.00 -1.55
CA MET A 118 -14.39 -0.30 -1.44
C MET A 118 -13.66 -0.20 -2.79
N ALA A 119 -12.87 0.86 -2.96
CA ALA A 119 -12.03 1.14 -4.12
C ALA A 119 -10.63 1.60 -3.63
N PRO A 120 -9.56 1.52 -4.47
CA PRO A 120 -9.55 1.12 -5.88
C PRO A 120 -9.58 -0.40 -6.09
N VAL A 121 -10.24 -0.85 -7.15
CA VAL A 121 -10.29 -2.27 -7.56
C VAL A 121 -9.71 -2.47 -8.96
N ASP A 122 -9.24 -3.68 -9.25
CA ASP A 122 -8.89 -4.07 -10.61
C ASP A 122 -10.13 -4.32 -11.49
N GLY A 123 -9.91 -4.65 -12.76
CA GLY A 123 -10.99 -4.97 -13.71
C GLY A 123 -11.83 -6.20 -13.35
N SER A 124 -11.42 -6.99 -12.35
CA SER A 124 -12.16 -8.13 -11.82
C SER A 124 -12.81 -7.83 -10.46
N GLY A 125 -12.70 -6.60 -9.92
CA GLY A 125 -13.37 -6.19 -8.68
C GLY A 125 -12.58 -6.46 -7.40
N TYR A 126 -11.31 -6.87 -7.47
CA TYR A 126 -10.48 -7.09 -6.27
C TYR A 126 -9.75 -5.81 -5.85
N LEU A 127 -9.63 -5.57 -4.54
CA LEU A 127 -8.90 -4.41 -3.99
C LEU A 127 -7.42 -4.49 -4.39
N ILE A 128 -6.86 -3.39 -4.88
CA ILE A 128 -5.44 -3.30 -5.30
C ILE A 128 -4.69 -2.32 -4.39
N ASP A 129 -3.47 -2.68 -4.00
CA ASP A 129 -2.60 -1.85 -3.18
C ASP A 129 -1.92 -0.70 -3.93
N GLY A 130 -1.09 0.08 -3.23
CA GLY A 130 -0.39 1.24 -3.77
C GLY A 130 0.72 0.90 -4.79
N TRP A 131 1.10 -0.37 -4.93
CA TRP A 131 2.08 -0.83 -5.92
C TRP A 131 1.45 -1.11 -7.29
N GLY A 132 0.12 -1.28 -7.31
CA GLY A 132 -0.74 -1.12 -8.48
C GLY A 132 -0.11 -1.54 -9.81
N SER A 133 0.02 -2.84 -10.05
CA SER A 133 0.55 -3.29 -11.34
C SER A 133 0.13 -4.68 -11.83
N ASN A 134 -0.33 -5.62 -10.98
CA ASN A 134 -0.79 -6.95 -11.41
C ASN A 134 -1.83 -7.56 -10.46
N ALA A 135 -2.46 -8.66 -10.87
CA ALA A 135 -3.35 -9.46 -10.03
C ALA A 135 -2.67 -9.98 -8.74
N ASP A 136 -1.34 -10.00 -8.68
CA ASP A 136 -0.58 -10.42 -7.51
C ASP A 136 -0.71 -9.41 -6.35
N ASN A 137 -0.81 -8.11 -6.67
CA ASN A 137 -0.94 -7.00 -5.72
C ASN A 137 -2.37 -6.82 -5.17
N ARG A 138 -3.22 -7.83 -5.34
CA ARG A 138 -4.54 -7.85 -4.74
C ARG A 138 -4.41 -8.01 -3.23
N VAL A 139 -5.03 -7.09 -2.48
CA VAL A 139 -5.03 -7.13 -1.02
C VAL A 139 -5.67 -8.44 -0.55
N ARG A 140 -4.96 -9.15 0.33
CA ARG A 140 -5.37 -10.41 0.93
C ARG A 140 -6.12 -10.17 2.23
N TYR A 141 -6.99 -11.11 2.56
CA TYR A 141 -7.81 -11.04 3.75
C TYR A 141 -7.99 -12.42 4.37
N ALA A 142 -7.71 -12.50 5.67
CA ALA A 142 -7.92 -13.69 6.48
C ALA A 142 -8.81 -13.38 7.67
N VAL A 143 -9.62 -14.35 8.07
CA VAL A 143 -10.56 -14.26 9.18
C VAL A 143 -10.48 -15.51 10.03
N SER A 144 -10.61 -15.35 11.35
CA SER A 144 -10.62 -16.50 12.26
C SER A 144 -11.88 -17.34 12.05
N THR A 145 -11.67 -18.66 12.04
CA THR A 145 -12.73 -19.68 11.92
C THR A 145 -13.16 -20.22 13.28
N ALA A 146 -12.62 -19.66 14.37
CA ALA A 146 -12.89 -20.07 15.74
C ALA A 146 -14.39 -19.98 16.09
N ASN A 147 -14.77 -20.74 17.13
CA ASN A 147 -16.16 -20.84 17.60
C ASN A 147 -17.14 -21.21 16.47
N THR A 148 -16.75 -22.12 15.57
CA THR A 148 -17.58 -22.57 14.44
C THR A 148 -17.91 -21.41 13.50
N ASN A 149 -16.91 -20.63 13.10
CA ASN A 149 -17.04 -19.47 12.21
C ASN A 149 -17.99 -18.38 12.78
N ALA A 150 -17.99 -18.18 14.10
CA ALA A 150 -18.87 -17.22 14.76
C ALA A 150 -18.67 -15.78 14.25
N LEU A 151 -17.47 -15.44 13.78
CA LEU A 151 -17.12 -14.11 13.27
C LEU A 151 -17.75 -13.81 11.91
N THR A 152 -17.94 -14.82 11.07
CA THR A 152 -18.46 -14.69 9.70
C THR A 152 -19.88 -15.20 9.57
N THR A 153 -20.46 -15.78 10.63
CA THR A 153 -21.85 -16.21 10.69
C THR A 153 -22.71 -15.09 11.29
N GLY A 154 -23.86 -14.79 10.68
CA GLY A 154 -24.78 -13.77 11.18
C GLY A 154 -25.16 -14.01 12.65
N SER A 155 -25.03 -13.00 13.49
CA SER A 155 -25.23 -13.09 14.96
C SER A 155 -24.33 -14.11 15.68
N GLY A 156 -23.34 -14.71 15.01
CA GLY A 156 -22.47 -15.74 15.60
C GLY A 156 -21.68 -15.21 16.80
N MET A 157 -21.15 -13.99 16.70
CA MET A 157 -20.48 -13.29 17.81
C MET A 157 -21.40 -13.08 19.02
N LYS A 158 -22.68 -12.76 18.78
CA LYS A 158 -23.68 -12.57 19.83
C LYS A 158 -24.01 -13.89 20.53
N THR A 159 -24.17 -14.96 19.76
CA THR A 159 -24.44 -16.30 20.27
C THR A 159 -23.26 -16.86 21.07
N ALA A 160 -22.03 -16.67 20.58
CA ALA A 160 -20.83 -17.08 21.31
C ALA A 160 -20.63 -16.25 22.58
N GLY A 161 -20.91 -14.94 22.52
CA GLY A 161 -20.68 -14.00 23.61
C GLY A 161 -19.19 -13.63 23.76
N ILE A 162 -18.95 -12.45 24.34
CA ILE A 162 -17.59 -11.85 24.40
C ILE A 162 -16.58 -12.71 25.15
N THR A 163 -17.01 -13.40 26.21
CA THR A 163 -16.11 -14.19 27.06
C THR A 163 -15.67 -15.49 26.37
N ALA A 164 -16.57 -16.13 25.61
CA ALA A 164 -16.28 -17.41 24.97
C ALA A 164 -15.73 -17.27 23.54
N LEU A 165 -15.84 -16.10 22.91
CA LEU A 165 -15.21 -15.88 21.62
C LEU A 165 -13.68 -15.94 21.76
N ALA A 166 -13.05 -16.84 21.03
CA ALA A 166 -11.61 -17.08 21.09
C ALA A 166 -11.01 -17.09 19.67
N PRO A 167 -10.91 -15.91 19.02
CA PRO A 167 -10.26 -15.81 17.71
C PRO A 167 -8.82 -16.36 17.78
N ASP A 168 -8.37 -16.95 16.68
CA ASP A 168 -7.17 -17.79 16.67
C ASP A 168 -6.13 -17.43 15.60
N LEU A 169 -6.28 -16.29 14.91
CA LEU A 169 -5.24 -15.85 14.00
C LEU A 169 -4.00 -15.38 14.77
N ARG A 170 -2.84 -15.75 14.27
CA ARG A 170 -1.54 -15.48 14.89
C ARG A 170 -0.76 -14.49 14.02
N ILE A 171 -0.14 -13.50 14.66
CA ILE A 171 0.80 -12.62 13.98
C ILE A 171 2.14 -12.77 14.67
N CYS A 172 3.13 -13.31 13.97
CA CYS A 172 4.48 -13.56 14.46
C CYS A 172 5.42 -12.45 13.95
N ASN A 173 6.44 -12.12 14.74
CA ASN A 173 7.40 -11.07 14.38
C ASN A 173 8.44 -11.49 13.31
N ALA A 174 8.51 -12.78 12.96
CA ALA A 174 9.38 -13.33 11.91
C ALA A 174 8.86 -14.70 11.45
N GLY A 175 9.14 -15.07 10.21
CA GLY A 175 8.77 -16.37 9.63
C GLY A 175 9.52 -17.54 10.25
N ALA A 176 10.77 -17.34 10.68
CA ALA A 176 11.53 -18.35 11.42
C ALA A 176 10.90 -18.71 12.78
N ASN A 177 10.00 -17.85 13.29
CA ASN A 177 9.28 -18.07 14.54
C ASN A 177 7.90 -18.70 14.34
N VAL A 178 7.50 -19.00 13.09
CA VAL A 178 6.27 -19.76 12.84
C VAL A 178 6.55 -21.24 13.08
N SER A 179 5.71 -21.85 13.90
CA SER A 179 5.75 -23.26 14.27
C SER A 179 4.48 -23.96 13.81
N ASN A 180 4.60 -25.26 13.50
CA ASN A 180 3.50 -26.11 13.05
C ASN A 180 2.68 -25.53 11.86
N PRO A 181 3.31 -25.21 10.70
CA PRO A 181 2.62 -24.68 9.53
C PRO A 181 1.36 -25.50 9.17
N GLY A 182 0.33 -24.82 8.72
CA GLY A 182 -1.01 -25.32 8.44
C GLY A 182 -2.07 -24.77 9.40
N PRO A 183 -3.19 -25.50 9.57
CA PRO A 183 -4.33 -25.05 10.37
C PRO A 183 -4.02 -24.85 11.85
N THR A 184 -2.93 -25.43 12.35
CA THR A 184 -2.49 -25.33 13.75
C THR A 184 -1.32 -24.37 13.94
N ALA A 185 -0.96 -23.60 12.92
CA ALA A 185 0.19 -22.69 12.97
C ALA A 185 0.13 -21.76 14.19
N ASP A 186 1.29 -21.56 14.81
CA ASP A 186 1.47 -20.72 15.99
C ASP A 186 2.84 -20.06 16.02
N CYS A 187 2.97 -18.99 16.79
CA CYS A 187 4.25 -18.32 17.00
C CYS A 187 5.04 -19.00 18.11
N ALA A 188 6.36 -19.03 17.97
CA ALA A 188 7.27 -19.42 19.05
C ALA A 188 7.05 -18.55 20.31
N ALA A 189 7.43 -19.08 21.47
CA ALA A 189 7.21 -18.40 22.75
C ALA A 189 7.76 -16.96 22.74
N ASN A 190 6.93 -16.00 23.16
CA ASN A 190 7.26 -14.56 23.23
C ASN A 190 7.59 -13.89 21.87
N THR A 191 7.16 -14.48 20.75
CA THR A 191 7.38 -13.92 19.39
C THR A 191 6.09 -13.47 18.71
N ALA A 192 4.94 -13.67 19.36
CA ALA A 192 3.65 -13.23 18.87
C ALA A 192 3.45 -11.73 19.09
N LEU A 193 3.13 -11.02 18.01
CA LEU A 193 2.63 -9.64 18.02
C LEU A 193 1.12 -9.59 18.29
N ALA A 194 0.40 -10.65 17.92
CA ALA A 194 -0.99 -10.89 18.32
C ALA A 194 -1.31 -12.38 18.36
N THR A 195 -2.14 -12.76 19.34
CA THR A 195 -2.52 -14.15 19.61
C THR A 195 -4.03 -14.38 19.45
N ASP A 196 -4.82 -13.34 19.34
CA ASP A 196 -6.29 -13.39 19.28
C ASP A 196 -6.82 -12.44 18.21
N ALA A 197 -6.07 -12.31 17.11
CA ALA A 197 -6.51 -11.49 16.00
C ALA A 197 -7.78 -12.09 15.37
N VAL A 198 -8.73 -11.21 15.11
CA VAL A 198 -10.03 -11.56 14.54
C VAL A 198 -9.91 -11.71 13.02
N ALA A 199 -9.20 -10.77 12.41
CA ALA A 199 -8.98 -10.76 10.98
C ALA A 199 -7.66 -10.05 10.66
N VAL A 200 -7.03 -10.44 9.56
CA VAL A 200 -5.77 -9.86 9.05
C VAL A 200 -6.03 -9.39 7.62
N ILE A 201 -5.62 -8.17 7.32
CA ILE A 201 -5.65 -7.57 5.98
C ILE A 201 -4.21 -7.25 5.63
N TYR A 202 -3.75 -7.72 4.48
CA TYR A 202 -2.34 -7.58 4.13
C TYR A 202 -2.11 -7.43 2.62
N SER A 203 -1.03 -6.75 2.30
CA SER A 203 -0.47 -6.57 0.96
C SER A 203 0.89 -7.27 0.93
N LEU A 204 1.19 -7.90 -0.20
CA LEU A 204 2.47 -8.56 -0.47
C LEU A 204 3.54 -7.61 -1.05
N GLY A 205 3.31 -6.29 -0.93
CA GLY A 205 4.28 -5.28 -1.31
C GLY A 205 4.66 -5.26 -2.80
N LYS A 206 5.87 -4.76 -3.06
CA LYS A 206 6.43 -4.59 -4.41
C LYS A 206 6.76 -5.93 -5.05
N ASN A 207 7.08 -6.93 -4.24
CA ASN A 207 7.58 -8.22 -4.70
C ASN A 207 6.50 -9.30 -4.84
N ALA A 208 5.21 -8.95 -4.70
CA ALA A 208 4.08 -9.87 -4.60
C ALA A 208 4.06 -11.02 -5.62
N GLY A 209 4.44 -10.77 -6.88
CA GLY A 209 4.47 -11.80 -7.92
C GLY A 209 5.57 -12.86 -7.73
N THR A 210 6.56 -12.59 -6.88
CA THR A 210 7.63 -13.52 -6.50
C THR A 210 7.54 -14.00 -5.05
N GLY A 211 6.80 -13.28 -4.18
CA GLY A 211 6.68 -13.57 -2.75
C GLY A 211 7.99 -13.33 -1.98
N GLY A 212 8.84 -12.45 -2.50
CA GLY A 212 10.13 -12.07 -1.93
C GLY A 212 11.12 -13.22 -1.71
N ALA A 213 12.13 -12.96 -0.88
CA ALA A 213 13.16 -13.92 -0.53
C ALA A 213 13.37 -13.97 0.98
N GLY A 214 13.71 -15.15 1.50
CA GLY A 214 13.88 -15.36 2.94
C GLY A 214 12.61 -15.84 3.62
N THR A 215 12.72 -16.25 4.88
CA THR A 215 11.64 -16.92 5.61
C THR A 215 10.43 -16.04 5.88
N ASP A 216 10.64 -14.73 5.98
CA ASP A 216 9.60 -13.78 6.38
C ASP A 216 8.65 -13.49 5.21
N GLU A 217 9.21 -12.98 4.11
CA GLU A 217 8.53 -12.72 2.82
C GLU A 217 7.78 -13.95 2.31
N THR A 218 8.45 -15.10 2.28
CA THR A 218 7.85 -16.31 1.71
C THR A 218 6.72 -16.89 2.56
N HIS A 219 6.45 -16.35 3.76
CA HIS A 219 5.36 -16.83 4.62
C HIS A 219 4.01 -16.22 4.31
N ASN A 220 3.96 -14.92 3.96
CA ASN A 220 2.70 -14.21 3.76
C ASN A 220 1.98 -14.54 2.43
N PRO A 221 2.67 -14.96 1.35
CA PRO A 221 2.04 -15.72 0.28
C PRO A 221 1.46 -17.00 0.89
N ASN A 222 0.17 -16.96 1.24
CA ASN A 222 -0.51 -18.02 1.97
C ASN A 222 -1.51 -18.71 1.01
N PRO A 223 -1.43 -20.04 0.81
CA PRO A 223 -0.41 -20.95 1.35
C PRO A 223 0.97 -20.76 0.70
N ARG A 224 2.01 -20.89 1.53
CA ARG A 224 3.43 -20.85 1.13
C ARG A 224 3.85 -22.05 0.27
N SER A 225 3.05 -23.13 0.23
CA SER A 225 3.39 -24.40 -0.45
C SER A 225 2.17 -25.28 -0.74
N THR A 226 2.39 -26.58 -1.01
CA THR A 226 1.34 -27.63 -1.12
C THR A 226 0.61 -27.93 0.21
N THR A 227 0.89 -27.18 1.27
CA THR A 227 0.21 -27.24 2.56
C THR A 227 -1.09 -26.44 2.53
N VAL A 228 -2.03 -26.80 3.41
CA VAL A 228 -3.23 -26.01 3.67
C VAL A 228 -2.82 -24.62 4.17
N ALA A 229 -3.62 -23.59 3.86
CA ALA A 229 -3.38 -22.23 4.31
C ALA A 229 -3.21 -22.11 5.83
N ASP A 230 -2.25 -21.30 6.24
CA ASP A 230 -1.84 -21.10 7.63
C ASP A 230 -2.74 -20.07 8.31
N ARG A 231 -3.06 -20.28 9.58
CA ARG A 231 -3.69 -19.23 10.42
C ARG A 231 -2.68 -18.22 11.02
N ALA A 232 -1.39 -18.40 10.71
CA ALA A 232 -0.30 -17.57 11.20
C ALA A 232 0.29 -16.72 10.08
N PHE A 233 0.52 -15.44 10.38
CA PHE A 233 1.04 -14.42 9.48
C PHE A 233 2.29 -13.78 10.05
N VAL A 234 3.16 -13.24 9.21
CA VAL A 234 4.44 -12.65 9.62
C VAL A 234 4.40 -11.15 9.44
N ASN A 235 4.65 -10.39 10.51
CA ASN A 235 4.90 -8.96 10.43
C ASN A 235 6.31 -8.67 10.95
N ALA A 236 7.28 -8.74 10.05
CA ALA A 236 8.68 -8.50 10.35
C ALA A 236 9.04 -7.01 10.21
N GLN A 237 10.25 -6.66 10.63
CA GLN A 237 10.75 -5.30 10.47
C GLN A 237 10.94 -5.00 8.97
N GLN A 238 10.31 -3.91 8.52
CA GLN A 238 10.42 -3.43 7.14
C GLN A 238 11.88 -3.21 6.73
N GLY A 239 12.22 -3.59 5.50
CA GLY A 239 13.59 -3.47 5.00
C GLY A 239 13.73 -3.88 3.54
N THR A 240 14.96 -4.09 3.09
CA THR A 240 15.23 -4.49 1.69
C THR A 240 14.67 -5.87 1.33
N ASN A 241 14.41 -6.69 2.35
CA ASN A 241 14.00 -8.09 2.20
C ASN A 241 12.63 -8.35 2.84
N PHE A 242 11.90 -7.31 3.27
CA PHE A 242 10.56 -7.44 3.84
C PHE A 242 9.75 -6.19 3.49
N ASP A 243 8.87 -6.29 2.50
CA ASP A 243 7.99 -5.21 2.02
C ASP A 243 6.49 -5.46 2.24
N ASP A 244 6.13 -6.64 2.77
CA ASP A 244 4.76 -6.96 3.15
C ASP A 244 4.24 -5.96 4.19
N GLN A 245 3.01 -5.48 3.99
CA GLN A 245 2.34 -4.59 4.91
C GLN A 245 1.05 -5.25 5.40
N MET A 246 0.79 -5.21 6.69
CA MET A 246 -0.44 -5.75 7.25
C MET A 246 -1.01 -4.93 8.38
N ILE A 247 -2.32 -5.09 8.56
CA ILE A 247 -3.07 -4.60 9.70
C ILE A 247 -4.02 -5.70 10.16
N TRP A 248 -4.23 -5.81 11.46
CA TRP A 248 -5.16 -6.79 12.02
C TRP A 248 -6.22 -6.13 12.89
N LEU A 249 -7.38 -6.77 12.94
CA LEU A 249 -8.47 -6.41 13.84
C LEU A 249 -8.29 -7.16 15.15
N SER A 250 -8.18 -6.44 16.26
CA SER A 250 -8.19 -7.04 17.58
C SER A 250 -9.62 -7.38 18.01
N LYS A 251 -9.76 -8.42 18.84
CA LYS A 251 -11.02 -8.75 19.51
C LYS A 251 -11.59 -7.53 20.23
N GLY A 252 -10.80 -6.87 21.08
CA GLY A 252 -11.27 -5.75 21.90
C GLY A 252 -11.83 -4.59 21.08
N THR A 253 -11.16 -4.20 19.99
CA THR A 253 -11.62 -3.08 19.15
C THR A 253 -12.92 -3.41 18.42
N LEU A 254 -13.03 -4.61 17.83
CA LEU A 254 -14.25 -5.01 17.10
C LEU A 254 -15.45 -5.06 18.06
N PHE A 255 -15.29 -5.69 19.22
CA PHE A 255 -16.38 -5.80 20.19
C PHE A 255 -16.85 -4.43 20.69
N ASN A 256 -15.93 -3.52 21.01
CA ASN A 256 -16.30 -2.18 21.46
C ASN A 256 -17.17 -1.45 20.41
N ARG A 257 -16.81 -1.55 19.13
CA ARG A 257 -17.58 -0.97 18.02
C ARG A 257 -18.95 -1.62 17.85
N MET A 258 -19.04 -2.93 18.00
CA MET A 258 -20.30 -3.67 17.89
C MET A 258 -21.25 -3.41 19.07
N VAL A 259 -20.73 -3.28 20.29
CA VAL A 259 -21.54 -2.87 21.45
C VAL A 259 -22.03 -1.43 21.28
N ALA A 260 -21.17 -0.52 20.83
CA ALA A 260 -21.53 0.88 20.59
C ALA A 260 -22.62 1.05 19.50
N SER A 261 -22.76 0.08 18.59
CA SER A 261 -23.82 0.04 17.57
C SER A 261 -25.05 -0.77 17.98
N GLY A 262 -25.11 -1.26 19.23
CA GLY A 262 -26.25 -2.05 19.74
C GLY A 262 -26.37 -3.44 19.15
N ARG A 263 -25.33 -3.94 18.47
CA ARG A 263 -25.31 -5.27 17.84
C ARG A 263 -25.00 -6.40 18.81
N LEU A 264 -24.22 -6.08 19.84
CA LEU A 264 -23.95 -6.98 20.96
C LEU A 264 -24.63 -6.45 22.22
N PRO A 265 -25.20 -7.35 23.06
CA PRO A 265 -25.84 -6.98 24.32
C PRO A 265 -24.83 -6.45 25.35
#